data_AF-A0A0N4YPK2-F1
#
_entry.id   AF-A0A0N4YPK2-F1
#
_cell.length_a   1.000
_cell.length_b   1.000
_cell.length_c   1.000
_cell.angle_alpha   90.00
_cell.angle_beta   90.00
_cell.angle_gamma   90.00
#
_symmetry.space_group_name_H-M   'P 1'
#
loop_
_entity.id
_entity.type
_entity.pdbx_description
1 polymer ?
#
loop_
_entity_poly.entity_id
_entity_poly.type
_entity_poly.pdbx_seq_one_letter_code
_entity_poly.pdbx_strand_id
1 'polypeptide(L)'
;MSAEEYPQFTEARTATFLDEKPKQGLKRKKTDADLMRWLGAPANCEPSVAFVLAFIGREVVATYVDAAYNIMLNEQPNLFLNDVRSGHAAIGDEPCPLQVRHYSEALRRNLGWRLHKDFLFGCSEDPDDNPLTHQQQG
;
A
#
# COMPACT_ATOMS: atom_id res chain seq x y z
N MET A 1 5.98 -22.21 -8.29
CA MET A 1 6.22 -22.22 -6.84
C MET A 1 6.68 -23.62 -6.46
N SER A 2 7.90 -23.71 -5.93
CA SER A 2 8.51 -24.96 -5.50
C SER A 2 7.98 -25.42 -4.14
N ALA A 3 8.27 -26.67 -3.77
CA ALA A 3 7.93 -27.22 -2.45
C ALA A 3 8.65 -26.50 -1.30
N GLU A 4 9.79 -25.85 -1.57
CA GLU A 4 10.59 -25.10 -0.58
C GLU A 4 10.06 -23.67 -0.36
N GLU A 5 9.42 -23.08 -1.38
CA GLU A 5 8.81 -21.74 -1.31
C GLU A 5 7.40 -21.76 -0.72
N TYR A 6 6.68 -22.88 -0.83
CA TYR A 6 5.30 -23.02 -0.36
C TYR A 6 5.11 -22.73 1.14
N PRO A 7 6.02 -23.16 2.06
CA PRO A 7 5.95 -22.79 3.47
C PRO A 7 6.06 -21.28 3.69
N GLN A 8 6.97 -20.61 2.97
CA GLN A 8 7.17 -19.15 3.07
C GLN A 8 5.93 -18.40 2.57
N PHE A 9 5.35 -18.85 1.46
CA PHE A 9 4.08 -18.33 0.95
C PHE A 9 2.96 -18.51 1.97
N THR A 10 2.89 -19.68 2.62
CA THR A 10 1.88 -19.95 3.65
C THR A 10 2.04 -19.03 4.85
N GLU A 11 3.27 -18.88 5.34
CA GLU A 11 3.60 -17.97 6.44
C GLU A 11 3.18 -16.53 6.13
N ALA A 12 3.61 -16.00 4.97
CA ALA A 12 3.27 -14.66 4.51
C ALA A 12 1.75 -14.46 4.36
N ARG A 13 1.04 -15.46 3.83
CA ARG A 13 -0.42 -15.44 3.68
C ARG A 13 -1.16 -15.45 5.01
N THR A 14 -0.62 -16.15 6.01
CA THR A 14 -1.23 -16.22 7.34
C THR A 14 -0.87 -15.05 8.24
N ALA A 15 0.20 -14.32 7.92
CA ALA A 15 0.58 -13.11 8.63
C ALA A 15 -0.57 -12.09 8.62
N THR A 16 -0.68 -11.35 9.71
CA THR A 16 -1.76 -10.37 9.93
C THR A 16 -1.22 -9.14 10.65
N PHE A 17 -1.92 -8.02 10.51
CA PHE A 17 -1.63 -6.79 11.25
C PHE A 17 -2.04 -6.87 12.72
N LEU A 18 -2.75 -7.93 13.13
CA LEU A 18 -3.02 -8.19 14.54
C LEU A 18 -1.77 -8.73 15.23
N ASP A 19 -1.47 -8.20 16.42
CA ASP A 19 -0.46 -8.79 17.28
C ASP A 19 -0.79 -10.26 17.57
N GLU A 20 0.17 -11.16 17.35
CA GLU A 20 0.03 -12.54 17.79
C GLU A 20 -0.09 -12.56 19.31
N LYS A 21 -1.18 -13.13 19.84
CA LYS A 21 -1.23 -13.47 21.27
C LYS A 21 -0.01 -14.34 21.57
N PRO A 22 0.80 -14.01 22.58
CA PRO A 22 1.98 -14.80 22.89
C PRO A 22 1.55 -16.24 23.13
N LYS A 23 2.17 -17.18 22.39
CA LYS A 23 2.12 -18.59 22.76
C LYS A 23 2.52 -18.68 24.24
N GLN A 24 1.66 -19.28 25.06
CA GLN A 24 1.84 -19.38 26.51
C GLN A 24 3.29 -19.75 26.84
N GLY A 25 4.03 -18.86 27.50
CA GLY A 25 5.39 -19.12 28.00
C GLY A 25 6.49 -18.17 27.50
N LEU A 26 6.31 -17.44 26.39
CA LEU A 26 7.32 -16.50 25.90
C LEU A 26 6.95 -15.05 26.24
N LYS A 27 7.58 -14.50 27.30
CA LYS A 27 7.57 -13.07 27.61
C LYS A 27 8.39 -12.30 26.56
N ARG A 28 7.82 -12.04 25.38
CA ARG A 28 8.38 -10.97 24.52
C ARG A 28 8.21 -9.64 25.27
N LYS A 29 9.28 -8.83 25.32
CA LYS A 29 9.18 -7.41 25.69
C LYS A 29 8.04 -6.84 24.87
N LYS A 30 7.09 -6.20 25.54
CA LYS A 30 5.88 -5.60 24.97
C LYS A 30 6.32 -4.57 23.93
N THR A 31 6.58 -5.01 22.70
CA THR A 31 6.83 -4.11 21.58
C THR A 31 5.50 -3.52 21.22
N ASP A 32 5.49 -2.22 21.13
CA ASP A 32 4.33 -1.36 21.15
C ASP A 32 3.53 -1.39 19.82
N ALA A 33 3.05 -2.54 19.34
CA ALA A 33 2.43 -2.66 18.03
C ALA A 33 0.95 -3.12 18.02
N ASP A 34 0.13 -2.69 18.98
CA ASP A 34 -1.33 -2.84 18.84
C ASP A 34 -1.82 -1.99 17.66
N LEU A 35 -2.30 -2.63 16.59
CA LEU A 35 -2.86 -1.99 15.39
C LEU A 35 -3.85 -0.88 15.75
N MET A 36 -4.75 -1.14 16.70
CA MET A 36 -5.79 -0.18 17.08
C MET A 36 -5.18 1.06 17.72
N ARG A 37 -4.16 0.88 18.55
CA ARG A 37 -3.42 1.99 19.14
C ARG A 37 -2.60 2.75 18.11
N TRP A 38 -1.95 2.05 17.17
CA TRP A 38 -1.20 2.67 16.08
C TRP A 38 -2.10 3.55 15.18
N LEU A 39 -3.33 3.09 14.94
CA LEU A 39 -4.37 3.85 14.22
C LEU A 39 -4.99 4.99 15.04
N GLY A 40 -4.64 5.13 16.32
CA GLY A 40 -5.25 6.12 17.21
C GLY A 40 -6.72 5.83 17.53
N ALA A 41 -7.15 4.58 17.43
CA ALA A 41 -8.53 4.19 17.69
C ALA A 41 -8.87 4.27 19.19
N PRO A 42 -10.13 4.52 19.56
CA PRO A 42 -10.58 4.48 20.96
C PRO A 42 -10.31 3.13 21.63
N ALA A 43 -9.94 3.16 22.91
CA ALA A 43 -9.58 1.96 23.68
C ALA A 43 -10.74 0.96 23.87
N ASN A 44 -11.99 1.41 23.66
CA ASN A 44 -13.21 0.61 23.81
C ASN A 44 -13.78 0.09 22.47
N CYS A 45 -12.98 0.09 21.40
CA CYS A 45 -13.40 -0.54 20.15
C CYS A 45 -13.69 -2.03 20.33
N GLU A 46 -14.75 -2.51 19.71
CA GLU A 46 -15.09 -3.94 19.70
C GLU A 46 -13.96 -4.74 19.02
N PRO A 47 -13.57 -5.92 19.53
CA PRO A 47 -12.51 -6.73 18.94
C PRO A 47 -12.72 -7.09 17.46
N SER A 48 -13.99 -7.20 17.02
CA SER A 48 -14.35 -7.45 15.61
C SER A 48 -13.85 -6.33 14.69
N VAL A 49 -13.81 -5.08 15.15
CA VAL A 49 -13.32 -3.93 14.39
C VAL A 49 -11.83 -4.10 14.07
N ALA A 50 -11.03 -4.52 15.04
CA ALA A 50 -9.60 -4.77 14.82
C ALA A 50 -9.38 -5.87 13.78
N PHE A 51 -10.17 -6.95 13.84
CA PHE A 51 -10.10 -8.03 12.87
C PHE A 51 -10.45 -7.57 11.45
N VAL A 52 -11.53 -6.81 11.29
CA VAL A 52 -11.95 -6.26 9.99
C VAL A 52 -10.89 -5.29 9.44
N LEU A 53 -10.36 -4.40 10.27
CA LEU A 53 -9.30 -3.47 9.86
C LEU A 53 -8.01 -4.19 9.46
N ALA A 54 -7.60 -5.22 10.20
CA ALA A 54 -6.45 -6.04 9.82
C ALA A 54 -6.67 -6.78 8.50
N PHE A 55 -7.88 -7.28 8.26
CA PHE A 55 -8.24 -7.89 6.97
C PHE A 55 -8.14 -6.87 5.83
N ILE A 56 -8.80 -5.72 5.97
CA ILE A 56 -8.78 -4.63 4.98
C ILE A 56 -7.34 -4.17 4.72
N GLY A 57 -6.54 -3.99 5.77
CA GLY A 57 -5.13 -3.60 5.64
C GLY A 57 -4.33 -4.55 4.75
N ARG A 58 -4.58 -5.87 4.85
CA ARG A 58 -3.91 -6.85 3.98
C ARG A 58 -4.34 -6.72 2.54
N GLU A 59 -5.63 -6.57 2.28
CA GLU A 59 -6.17 -6.38 0.93
C GLU A 59 -5.65 -5.08 0.29
N VAL A 60 -5.55 -4.00 1.08
CA VAL A 60 -4.97 -2.73 0.63
C VAL A 60 -3.51 -2.93 0.24
N VAL A 61 -2.69 -3.56 1.09
CA VAL A 61 -1.27 -3.81 0.76
C VAL A 61 -1.13 -4.71 -0.45
N ALA A 62 -1.87 -5.82 -0.52
CA ALA A 62 -1.83 -6.74 -1.65
C ALA A 62 -2.18 -6.04 -2.96
N THR A 63 -3.30 -5.31 -2.99
CA THR A 63 -3.74 -4.53 -4.15
C THR A 63 -2.71 -3.48 -4.57
N TYR A 64 -2.14 -2.77 -3.60
CA TYR A 64 -1.23 -1.67 -3.86
C TYR A 64 0.13 -2.14 -4.36
N VAL A 65 0.64 -3.25 -3.81
CA VAL A 65 1.87 -3.90 -4.27
C VAL A 65 1.68 -4.51 -5.65
N ASP A 66 0.55 -5.18 -5.90
CA ASP A 66 0.23 -5.73 -7.23
C ASP A 66 0.14 -4.64 -8.29
N ALA A 67 -0.54 -3.52 -8.00
CA ALA A 67 -0.60 -2.38 -8.90
C ALA A 67 0.79 -1.78 -9.19
N ALA A 68 1.62 -1.58 -8.16
CA ALA A 68 2.99 -1.08 -8.30
C ALA A 68 3.86 -2.05 -9.13
N TYR A 69 3.70 -3.36 -8.92
CA TYR A 69 4.38 -4.38 -9.71
C TYR A 69 3.97 -4.37 -11.17
N ASN A 70 2.68 -4.26 -11.47
CA ASN A 70 2.20 -4.11 -12.84
C ASN A 70 2.73 -2.82 -13.49
N ILE A 71 2.85 -1.71 -12.77
CA ILE A 71 3.47 -0.48 -13.29
C ILE A 71 4.93 -0.72 -13.66
N MET A 72 5.71 -1.33 -12.76
CA MET A 72 7.11 -1.67 -13.00
C MET A 72 7.29 -2.55 -14.25
N LEU A 73 6.42 -3.56 -14.43
CA LEU A 73 6.48 -4.46 -15.59
C LEU A 73 6.19 -3.77 -16.93
N ASN A 74 5.36 -2.72 -16.92
CA ASN A 74 4.94 -2.00 -18.14
C ASN A 74 5.67 -0.67 -18.33
N GLU A 75 6.61 -0.34 -17.45
CA GLU A 75 7.45 0.85 -17.57
C GLU A 75 8.38 0.70 -18.79
N GLN A 76 8.61 1.81 -19.50
CA GLN A 76 9.55 1.78 -20.62
C GLN A 76 10.97 1.48 -20.11
N PRO A 77 11.70 0.54 -20.75
CA PRO A 77 13.08 0.25 -20.39
C PRO A 77 13.93 1.52 -20.44
N ASN A 78 14.76 1.74 -19.41
CA ASN A 78 15.67 2.89 -19.27
C ASN A 78 14.98 4.27 -19.15
N LEU A 79 13.67 4.34 -18.93
CA LEU A 79 12.98 5.61 -18.70
C LEU A 79 13.49 6.32 -17.44
N PHE A 80 13.86 5.54 -16.43
CA PHE A 80 14.40 6.03 -15.16
C PHE A 80 15.64 5.25 -14.75
N LEU A 81 16.50 5.90 -13.95
CA LEU A 81 17.57 5.22 -13.24
C LEU A 81 16.94 4.30 -12.18
N ASN A 82 17.34 3.03 -12.22
CA ASN A 82 16.86 2.02 -11.28
C ASN A 82 17.87 1.89 -10.16
N ASP A 83 17.55 2.23 -8.92
CA ASP A 83 18.42 1.90 -7.79
C ASP A 83 18.20 0.46 -7.33
N VAL A 84 19.29 -0.29 -7.19
CA VAL A 84 19.29 -1.61 -6.52
C VAL A 84 19.43 -1.44 -5.01
N ARG A 85 19.22 -2.54 -4.26
CA ARG A 85 19.29 -2.56 -2.78
C ARG A 85 20.60 -2.00 -2.19
N SER A 86 21.68 -1.92 -2.96
CA SER A 86 22.98 -1.38 -2.55
C SER A 86 23.15 0.13 -2.82
N GLY A 87 22.10 0.82 -3.31
CA GLY A 87 22.17 2.26 -3.66
C GLY A 87 22.95 2.56 -4.94
N HIS A 88 23.24 1.53 -5.74
CA HIS A 88 23.85 1.67 -7.06
C HIS A 88 22.75 1.63 -8.13
N ALA A 89 23.02 2.20 -9.30
CA ALA A 89 22.14 2.04 -10.45
C ALA A 89 22.21 0.59 -10.96
N ALA A 90 21.05 -0.04 -11.18
CA ALA A 90 20.88 -1.34 -11.80
C ALA A 90 21.49 -1.33 -13.20
N ILE A 91 22.28 -2.36 -13.50
CA ILE A 91 22.95 -2.50 -14.79
C ILE A 91 22.25 -3.62 -15.59
N GLY A 92 21.77 -3.30 -16.79
CA GLY A 92 21.14 -4.27 -17.67
C GLY A 92 19.85 -4.88 -17.08
N ASP A 93 19.74 -6.20 -17.09
CA ASP A 93 18.57 -6.97 -16.62
C ASP A 93 18.63 -7.32 -15.12
N GLU A 94 19.36 -6.55 -14.32
CA GLU A 94 19.43 -6.80 -12.88
C GLU A 94 18.04 -6.65 -12.23
N PRO A 95 17.59 -7.61 -11.40
CA PRO A 95 16.28 -7.54 -10.76
C PRO A 95 16.18 -6.31 -9.85
N CYS A 96 15.47 -5.29 -10.32
CA CYS A 96 15.23 -4.07 -9.57
C CYS A 96 14.04 -4.27 -8.61
N PRO A 97 14.19 -3.94 -7.32
CA PRO A 97 13.05 -3.96 -6.39
C PRO A 97 12.00 -2.91 -6.79
N LEU A 98 10.78 -3.07 -6.26
CA LEU A 98 9.78 -2.01 -6.31
C LEU A 98 10.33 -0.74 -5.63
N GLN A 99 10.14 0.39 -6.30
CA GLN A 99 10.57 1.69 -5.81
C GLN A 99 9.37 2.57 -5.47
N VAL A 100 9.63 3.63 -4.70
CA VAL A 100 8.60 4.60 -4.28
C VAL A 100 7.80 5.12 -5.47
N ARG A 101 8.44 5.39 -6.61
CA ARG A 101 7.76 5.89 -7.82
C ARG A 101 6.66 4.95 -8.34
N HIS A 102 6.85 3.63 -8.25
CA HIS A 102 5.85 2.65 -8.67
C HIS A 102 4.63 2.71 -7.75
N TYR A 103 4.85 2.87 -6.44
CA TYR A 103 3.77 3.07 -5.48
C TYR A 103 3.07 4.43 -5.69
N SER A 104 3.82 5.49 -5.96
CA SER A 104 3.25 6.81 -6.25
C SER A 104 2.32 6.79 -7.47
N GLU A 105 2.72 6.12 -8.55
CA GLU A 105 1.88 5.94 -9.74
C GLU A 105 0.68 5.01 -9.46
N ALA A 106 0.86 3.96 -8.66
CA ALA A 106 -0.25 3.11 -8.21
C ALA A 106 -1.29 3.92 -7.42
N LEU A 107 -0.85 4.84 -6.56
CA LEU A 107 -1.74 5.74 -5.82
C LEU A 107 -2.49 6.67 -6.76
N ARG A 108 -1.77 7.31 -7.69
CA ARG A 108 -2.36 8.23 -8.67
C ARG A 108 -3.48 7.55 -9.46
N ARG A 109 -3.23 6.31 -9.93
CA ARG A 109 -4.24 5.50 -10.65
C ARG A 109 -5.44 5.14 -9.78
N ASN A 110 -5.22 4.69 -8.54
CA ASN A 110 -6.31 4.37 -7.61
C ASN A 110 -7.16 5.60 -7.27
N LEU A 111 -6.54 6.76 -7.10
CA LEU A 111 -7.23 8.03 -6.87
C LEU A 111 -8.03 8.48 -8.10
N GLY A 112 -7.45 8.40 -9.29
CA GLY A 112 -8.15 8.69 -10.55
C GLY A 112 -9.39 7.82 -10.71
N TRP A 113 -9.27 6.51 -10.48
CA TRP A 113 -10.41 5.59 -10.52
C TRP A 113 -11.48 5.94 -9.49
N ARG A 114 -11.08 6.29 -8.25
CA ARG A 114 -12.04 6.66 -7.20
C ARG A 114 -12.85 7.90 -7.59
N LEU A 115 -12.17 8.93 -8.11
CA LEU A 115 -12.76 10.24 -8.37
C LEU A 115 -13.52 10.30 -9.69
N HIS A 116 -12.94 9.75 -10.76
CA HIS A 116 -13.45 9.93 -12.13
C HIS A 116 -13.79 8.62 -12.85
N LYS A 117 -13.62 7.46 -12.19
CA LYS A 117 -13.75 6.14 -12.82
C LYS A 117 -12.81 5.95 -14.03
N ASP A 118 -11.69 6.68 -14.06
CA ASP A 118 -10.67 6.61 -15.11
C ASP A 118 -9.26 6.69 -14.48
N PHE A 119 -8.31 5.94 -15.04
CA PHE A 119 -6.90 5.86 -14.59
C PHE A 119 -5.99 6.90 -15.28
N LEU A 120 -6.43 7.49 -16.39
CA LEU A 120 -5.59 8.31 -17.25
C LEU A 120 -5.33 9.72 -16.70
N PHE A 121 -6.31 10.32 -16.03
CA PHE A 121 -6.22 11.68 -15.53
C PHE A 121 -6.23 11.64 -13.98
N GLY A 122 -5.12 12.03 -13.35
CA GLY A 122 -5.07 12.21 -11.89
C GLY A 122 -6.07 13.27 -11.42
N CYS A 123 -6.13 13.56 -10.12
CA CYS A 123 -7.04 14.57 -9.56
C CYS A 123 -7.01 15.85 -10.42
N SER A 124 -8.08 16.12 -11.16
CA SER A 124 -8.37 17.48 -11.58
C SER A 124 -8.73 18.23 -10.32
N GLU A 125 -8.17 19.42 -10.12
CA GLU A 125 -8.85 20.39 -9.26
C GLU A 125 -10.22 20.59 -9.91
N ASP A 126 -11.30 20.24 -9.21
CA ASP A 126 -12.64 20.51 -9.71
C ASP A 126 -12.73 22.03 -9.94
N PRO A 127 -13.17 22.50 -11.12
CA PRO A 127 -13.35 23.93 -11.37
C PRO A 127 -14.41 24.58 -10.47
N ASP A 128 -15.17 23.78 -9.72
CA ASP A 128 -16.21 24.21 -8.79
C ASP A 128 -15.68 24.66 -7.42
N ASP A 129 -14.38 24.50 -7.14
CA ASP A 129 -13.73 25.02 -5.93
C ASP A 129 -13.22 26.47 -6.09
N ASN A 130 -13.69 27.19 -7.11
CA ASN A 130 -13.42 28.62 -7.25
C ASN A 130 -14.53 29.44 -6.54
N PRO A 131 -14.28 30.04 -5.35
CA PRO A 131 -15.29 30.83 -4.63
C PRO A 131 -15.72 32.14 -5.33
N LEU A 132 -15.34 32.35 -6.59
CA LEU A 132 -15.56 33.58 -7.35
C LEU A 132 -16.71 33.51 -8.37
N THR A 133 -17.35 32.35 -8.57
CA THR A 133 -18.48 32.21 -9.53
C THR A 133 -19.86 32.60 -8.95
N HIS A 134 -19.96 33.00 -7.68
CA HIS A 134 -21.20 33.48 -7.07
C HIS A 134 -21.40 35.01 -7.06
N GLN A 135 -20.57 35.78 -7.76
CA GLN A 135 -20.80 37.21 -7.97
C GLN A 135 -20.87 37.54 -9.46
N GLN A 136 -21.96 37.14 -10.11
CA GLN A 136 -22.49 37.84 -11.28
C GLN A 136 -23.94 37.40 -11.53
N GLN A 137 -24.84 37.82 -10.64
CA GLN A 137 -26.21 38.12 -11.00
C GLN A 137 -26.48 39.57 -10.60
N GLY A 138 -26.51 40.43 -11.62
CA GLY A 138 -26.94 41.82 -11.58
C GLY A 138 -27.53 42.14 -12.94
#